data_AF-A0AAU3RR47-F1
#
_entry.id   AF-A0AAU3RR47-F1
#
_cell.length_a   1.000
_cell.length_b   1.000
_cell.length_c   1.000
_cell.angle_alpha   90.00
_cell.angle_beta   90.00
_cell.angle_gamma   90.00
#
_symmetry.space_group_name_H-M   'P 1'
#
loop_
_entity.id
_entity.type
_entity.pdbx_description
1 polymer ?
#
loop_
_entity_poly.entity_id
_entity_poly.type
_entity_poly.pdbx_seq_one_letter_code
_entity_poly.pdbx_strand_id
1 'polypeptide(L)'
;MAGREDHLAYPEIVLAALDGDWQEYQGGPFDVRAVMASLPQRAKDAYAYDQVPWERFSSGPVVRADLEQLRNDDAETARHALRGLWGVLANSSRSACALTVPFLLRIGADARAHFRVDVLGMAAKIARQTTGPGLCTRAELLRVAYADNEWTFEPSGYPGHWSIQAAREAITADADLVIALLADPDPNVRVAAAYTLVSASGRADDIRGALHARLSVEEDPAARAGLVLAIAQVAREHGDTDGERWTRMLWSDIEAPPEMRVSAGLGWLCLTDAAVPSELRAVVDECASAATAQLMGPLPWMRAVEYEGDAGLQRCIRTLIHLQPDAPDRDGPPC
;
A
#
# COMPACT_ATOMS: atom_id res chain seq x y z
N MET A 1 23.15 -5.83 -39.17
CA MET A 1 21.68 -5.97 -39.21
C MET A 1 21.26 -6.93 -38.11
N ALA A 2 21.24 -6.46 -36.87
CA ALA A 2 20.70 -7.16 -35.71
C ALA A 2 20.29 -6.04 -34.77
N GLY A 3 19.00 -5.82 -34.56
CA GLY A 3 18.53 -4.67 -33.78
C GLY A 3 17.07 -4.27 -34.02
N ARG A 4 16.20 -5.20 -34.40
CA ARG A 4 14.77 -4.91 -34.58
C ARG A 4 13.81 -6.02 -34.15
N GLU A 5 14.29 -7.03 -33.42
CA GLU A 5 13.47 -8.17 -32.98
C GLU A 5 13.08 -8.12 -31.49
N ASP A 6 13.78 -7.35 -30.63
CA ASP A 6 13.49 -7.31 -29.18
C ASP A 6 12.32 -6.39 -28.77
N HIS A 7 11.66 -5.71 -29.71
CA HIS A 7 10.62 -4.72 -29.41
C HIS A 7 9.18 -5.27 -29.42
N LEU A 8 9.01 -6.59 -29.63
CA LEU A 8 7.70 -7.21 -29.94
C LEU A 8 7.05 -7.99 -28.80
N ALA A 9 7.78 -8.34 -27.74
CA ALA A 9 7.30 -9.34 -26.79
C ALA A 9 6.36 -8.81 -25.69
N TYR A 10 6.40 -7.51 -25.37
CA TYR A 10 5.35 -6.89 -24.56
C TYR A 10 3.99 -6.88 -25.29
N PRO A 11 3.92 -6.48 -26.59
CA PRO A 11 2.74 -6.73 -27.42
C PRO A 11 2.27 -8.19 -27.42
N GLU A 12 3.16 -9.18 -27.39
CA GLU A 12 2.79 -10.60 -27.39
C GLU A 12 2.02 -11.02 -26.12
N ILE A 13 2.42 -10.57 -24.93
CA ILE A 13 1.63 -10.82 -23.71
C ILE A 13 0.31 -10.08 -23.73
N VAL A 14 0.30 -8.85 -24.25
CA VAL A 14 -0.93 -8.07 -24.37
C VAL A 14 -1.92 -8.75 -25.32
N LEU A 15 -1.42 -9.29 -26.44
CA LEU A 15 -2.23 -10.06 -27.39
C LEU A 15 -2.69 -11.39 -26.77
N ALA A 16 -1.79 -12.13 -26.11
CA ALA A 16 -2.15 -13.36 -25.41
C ALA A 16 -3.13 -13.12 -24.26
N ALA A 17 -3.11 -11.96 -23.60
CA ALA A 17 -4.09 -11.58 -22.59
C ALA A 17 -5.49 -11.38 -23.18
N LEU A 18 -5.57 -10.85 -24.41
CA LEU A 18 -6.84 -10.75 -25.15
C LEU A 18 -7.37 -12.12 -25.58
N ASP A 19 -6.48 -13.07 -25.86
CA ASP A 19 -6.81 -14.43 -26.30
C ASP A 19 -7.02 -15.42 -25.13
N GLY A 20 -6.63 -15.05 -23.90
CA GLY A 20 -6.79 -15.86 -22.68
C GLY A 20 -5.58 -16.73 -22.30
N ASP A 21 -4.50 -16.68 -23.07
CA ASP A 21 -3.32 -17.57 -22.96
C ASP A 21 -2.13 -16.95 -22.20
N TRP A 22 -2.33 -15.80 -21.54
CA TRP A 22 -1.27 -15.08 -20.80
C TRP A 22 -0.58 -15.92 -19.69
N GLN A 23 -1.22 -17.01 -19.23
CA GLN A 23 -0.67 -17.95 -18.26
C GLN A 23 0.58 -18.68 -18.75
N GLU A 24 0.74 -18.86 -20.07
CA GLU A 24 1.92 -19.50 -20.66
C GLU A 24 3.22 -18.73 -20.40
N TYR A 25 3.12 -17.44 -20.06
CA TYR A 25 4.26 -16.57 -19.76
C TYR A 25 4.67 -16.59 -18.28
N GLN A 26 3.95 -17.32 -17.42
CA GLN A 26 4.25 -17.43 -16.00
C GLN A 26 5.64 -18.01 -15.75
N GLY A 27 6.42 -17.38 -14.86
CA GLY A 27 7.79 -17.77 -14.56
C GLY A 27 8.81 -17.40 -15.66
N GLY A 28 8.36 -16.80 -16.77
CA GLY A 28 9.19 -16.41 -17.90
C GLY A 28 9.83 -15.02 -17.77
N PRO A 29 10.55 -14.57 -18.81
CA PRO A 29 11.28 -13.30 -18.81
C PRO A 29 10.40 -12.04 -18.76
N PHE A 30 9.09 -12.18 -18.93
CA PHE A 30 8.10 -11.11 -18.88
C PHE A 30 7.15 -11.23 -17.69
N ASP A 31 7.29 -12.27 -16.88
CA ASP A 31 6.64 -12.34 -15.58
C ASP A 31 7.43 -11.45 -14.62
N VAL A 32 6.88 -10.27 -14.29
CA VAL A 32 7.50 -9.30 -13.38
C VAL A 32 7.90 -9.91 -12.03
N ARG A 33 7.18 -10.94 -11.56
CA ARG A 33 7.53 -11.67 -10.32
C ARG A 33 8.81 -12.46 -10.49
N ALA A 34 8.93 -13.18 -11.60
CA ALA A 34 10.14 -13.94 -11.93
C ALA A 34 11.35 -13.02 -12.15
N VAL A 35 11.15 -11.90 -12.84
CA VAL A 35 12.18 -10.87 -13.01
C VAL A 35 12.62 -10.32 -11.65
N MET A 36 11.68 -9.90 -10.81
CA MET A 36 11.96 -9.38 -9.45
C MET A 36 12.73 -10.38 -8.59
N ALA A 37 12.32 -11.65 -8.59
CA ALA A 37 12.95 -12.72 -7.83
C ALA A 37 14.38 -13.02 -8.31
N SER A 38 14.67 -12.80 -9.59
CA SER A 38 16.01 -13.00 -10.16
C SER A 38 17.00 -11.88 -9.85
N LEU A 39 16.54 -10.71 -9.39
CA LEU A 39 17.42 -9.57 -9.10
C LEU A 39 18.32 -9.86 -7.89
N PRO A 40 19.66 -9.85 -8.06
CA PRO A 40 20.57 -10.08 -6.95
C PRO A 40 20.47 -8.99 -5.89
N GLN A 41 20.59 -9.36 -4.60
CA GLN A 41 20.57 -8.38 -3.50
C GLN A 41 21.60 -7.26 -3.70
N ARG A 42 22.82 -7.63 -4.12
CA ARG A 42 23.89 -6.67 -4.44
C ARG A 42 23.49 -5.63 -5.51
N ALA A 43 22.64 -6.00 -6.46
CA ALA A 43 22.20 -5.11 -7.52
C ALA A 43 21.20 -4.08 -6.97
N LYS A 44 20.29 -4.54 -6.10
CA LYS A 44 19.35 -3.69 -5.38
C LYS A 44 20.10 -2.70 -4.47
N ASP A 45 21.04 -3.19 -3.66
CA ASP A 45 21.82 -2.39 -2.71
C ASP A 45 22.73 -1.36 -3.40
N ALA A 46 23.29 -1.71 -4.55
CA ALA A 46 24.14 -0.83 -5.33
C ALA A 46 23.37 0.11 -6.28
N TYR A 47 22.03 0.04 -6.31
CA TYR A 47 21.19 0.76 -7.27
C TYR A 47 21.60 0.50 -8.74
N ALA A 48 21.92 -0.76 -9.06
CA ALA A 48 22.32 -1.18 -10.40
C ALA A 48 21.09 -1.30 -11.32
N TYR A 49 20.49 -0.17 -11.68
CA TYR A 49 19.27 -0.11 -12.48
C TYR A 49 19.45 -0.71 -13.88
N ASP A 50 20.67 -0.70 -14.41
CA ASP A 50 21.02 -1.31 -15.69
C ASP A 50 20.88 -2.84 -15.72
N GLN A 51 20.83 -3.49 -14.55
CA GLN A 51 20.62 -4.94 -14.44
C GLN A 51 19.13 -5.34 -14.47
N VAL A 52 18.22 -4.36 -14.43
CA VAL A 52 16.78 -4.60 -14.53
C VAL A 52 16.37 -4.48 -16.00
N PRO A 53 15.64 -5.45 -16.57
CA PRO A 53 15.24 -5.44 -17.98
C PRO A 53 14.00 -4.54 -18.20
N TRP A 54 14.16 -3.24 -17.99
CA TRP A 54 13.07 -2.25 -18.03
C TRP A 54 12.32 -2.24 -19.36
N GLU A 55 13.02 -2.48 -20.46
CA GLU A 55 12.53 -2.44 -21.84
C GLU A 55 11.44 -3.48 -22.11
N ARG A 56 11.33 -4.50 -21.24
CA ARG A 56 10.30 -5.55 -21.32
C ARG A 56 8.93 -5.09 -20.83
N PHE A 57 8.84 -3.98 -20.13
CA PHE A 57 7.61 -3.52 -19.49
C PHE A 57 7.22 -2.13 -19.99
N SER A 58 5.91 -1.89 -20.18
CA SER A 58 5.44 -0.58 -20.59
C SER A 58 5.87 0.49 -19.60
N SER A 59 6.30 1.64 -20.12
CA SER A 59 6.82 2.76 -19.34
C SER A 59 8.14 2.47 -18.61
N GLY A 60 8.76 1.29 -18.79
CA GLY A 60 9.99 0.90 -18.10
C GLY A 60 11.15 1.89 -18.23
N PRO A 61 11.54 2.34 -19.43
CA PRO A 61 12.60 3.33 -19.59
C PRO A 61 12.32 4.67 -18.89
N VAL A 62 11.05 5.10 -18.86
CA VAL A 62 10.63 6.34 -18.16
C VAL A 62 10.75 6.14 -16.65
N VAL A 63 10.23 5.02 -16.14
CA VAL A 63 10.31 4.66 -14.72
C VAL A 63 11.75 4.56 -14.24
N ARG A 64 12.64 3.96 -15.05
CA ARG A 64 14.07 3.91 -14.78
C ARG A 64 14.68 5.31 -14.65
N ALA A 65 14.39 6.19 -15.61
CA ALA A 65 14.93 7.54 -15.63
C ALA A 65 14.49 8.34 -14.39
N ASP A 66 13.22 8.24 -14.00
CA ASP A 66 12.73 8.88 -12.77
C ASP A 66 13.39 8.27 -11.52
N LEU A 67 13.53 6.95 -11.45
CA LEU A 67 14.18 6.28 -10.32
C LEU A 67 15.66 6.69 -10.16
N GLU A 68 16.38 6.92 -11.28
CA GLU A 68 17.73 7.48 -11.28
C GLU A 68 17.77 8.88 -10.67
N GLN A 69 16.78 9.72 -10.95
CA GLN A 69 16.70 11.10 -10.45
C GLN A 69 16.21 11.23 -9.01
N LEU A 70 15.54 10.22 -8.45
CA LEU A 70 15.09 10.23 -7.05
C LEU A 70 16.23 10.38 -6.03
N ARG A 71 17.45 9.96 -6.39
CA ARG A 71 18.64 10.05 -5.53
C ARG A 71 19.48 11.29 -5.79
N ASN A 72 18.97 12.23 -6.58
CA ASN A 72 19.66 13.49 -6.83
C ASN A 72 19.71 14.33 -5.54
N ASP A 73 20.85 14.99 -5.30
CA ASP A 73 21.02 15.89 -4.16
C ASP A 73 20.08 17.11 -4.25
N ASP A 74 19.64 17.48 -5.46
CA ASP A 74 18.62 18.51 -5.68
C ASP A 74 17.20 18.01 -5.37
N ALA A 75 16.58 18.62 -4.36
CA ALA A 75 15.24 18.27 -3.91
C ALA A 75 14.17 18.55 -4.97
N GLU A 76 14.32 19.54 -5.85
CA GLU A 76 13.34 19.76 -6.92
C GLU A 76 13.40 18.67 -7.99
N THR A 77 14.61 18.26 -8.38
CA THR A 77 14.82 17.14 -9.30
C THR A 77 14.23 15.85 -8.72
N ALA A 78 14.52 15.54 -7.45
CA ALA A 78 13.94 14.37 -6.79
C ALA A 78 12.40 14.46 -6.68
N ARG A 79 11.84 15.64 -6.41
CA ARG A 79 10.37 15.83 -6.37
C ARG A 79 9.73 15.63 -7.74
N HIS A 80 10.36 16.15 -8.79
CA HIS A 80 9.85 16.00 -10.15
C HIS A 80 9.83 14.53 -10.58
N ALA A 81 10.91 13.80 -10.27
CA ALA A 81 11.03 12.38 -10.52
C ALA A 81 9.97 11.56 -9.77
N LEU A 82 9.78 11.85 -8.48
CA LEU A 82 8.73 11.22 -7.67
C LEU A 82 7.34 11.45 -8.28
N ARG A 83 7.05 12.68 -8.72
CA ARG A 83 5.79 13.01 -9.41
C ARG A 83 5.63 12.26 -10.73
N GLY A 84 6.72 12.08 -11.48
CA GLY A 84 6.75 11.28 -12.70
C GLY A 84 6.31 9.84 -12.44
N LEU A 85 6.93 9.20 -11.44
CA LEU A 85 6.57 7.85 -11.01
C LEU A 85 5.10 7.75 -10.55
N TRP A 86 4.62 8.70 -9.76
CA TRP A 86 3.19 8.76 -9.38
C TRP A 86 2.27 8.87 -10.59
N GLY A 87 2.65 9.64 -11.61
CA GLY A 87 1.93 9.75 -12.87
C GLY A 87 1.86 8.42 -13.64
N VAL A 88 2.98 7.69 -13.71
CA VAL A 88 3.01 6.36 -14.34
C VAL A 88 2.10 5.36 -13.60
N LEU A 89 2.15 5.37 -12.27
CA LEU A 89 1.29 4.52 -11.44
C LEU A 89 -0.20 4.87 -11.59
N ALA A 90 -0.53 6.17 -11.66
CA ALA A 90 -1.90 6.64 -11.88
C ALA A 90 -2.48 6.19 -13.23
N ASN A 91 -1.63 6.12 -14.27
CA ASN A 91 -1.97 5.54 -15.57
C ASN A 91 -1.99 3.99 -15.55
N SER A 92 -1.95 3.38 -14.36
CA SER A 92 -2.02 1.93 -14.14
C SER A 92 -0.94 1.11 -14.86
N SER A 93 0.21 1.70 -15.18
CA SER A 93 1.40 0.98 -15.68
C SER A 93 2.17 0.35 -14.52
N ARG A 94 1.54 -0.59 -13.80
CA ARG A 94 2.05 -1.13 -12.52
C ARG A 94 3.25 -2.04 -12.70
N SER A 95 3.36 -2.74 -13.82
CA SER A 95 4.43 -3.71 -14.09
C SER A 95 5.83 -3.11 -14.00
N ALA A 96 6.07 -1.97 -14.66
CA ALA A 96 7.31 -1.23 -14.51
C ALA A 96 7.49 -0.64 -13.10
N CYS A 97 6.43 -0.09 -12.50
CA CYS A 97 6.50 0.44 -11.14
C CYS A 97 6.86 -0.64 -10.10
N ALA A 98 6.36 -1.87 -10.24
CA ALA A 98 6.68 -2.98 -9.33
C ALA A 98 8.18 -3.22 -9.21
N LEU A 99 8.92 -3.14 -10.32
CA LEU A 99 10.39 -3.29 -10.35
C LEU A 99 11.14 -2.22 -9.57
N THR A 100 10.52 -1.08 -9.27
CA THR A 100 11.14 -0.01 -8.47
C THR A 100 11.16 -0.31 -6.98
N VAL A 101 10.27 -1.17 -6.48
CA VAL A 101 10.00 -1.34 -5.05
C VAL A 101 11.28 -1.59 -4.22
N PRO A 102 12.18 -2.54 -4.56
CA PRO A 102 13.40 -2.75 -3.77
C PRO A 102 14.27 -1.49 -3.66
N PHE A 103 14.32 -0.68 -4.70
CA PHE A 103 15.09 0.55 -4.72
C PHE A 103 14.40 1.66 -3.93
N LEU A 104 13.08 1.78 -4.03
CA LEU A 104 12.28 2.70 -3.22
C LEU A 104 12.45 2.40 -1.72
N LEU A 105 12.44 1.13 -1.30
CA LEU A 105 12.67 0.75 0.10
C LEU A 105 14.04 1.22 0.61
N ARG A 106 15.09 1.09 -0.22
CA ARG A 106 16.44 1.56 0.11
C ARG A 106 16.56 3.08 0.14
N ILE A 107 15.90 3.79 -0.79
CA ILE A 107 15.83 5.26 -0.79
C ILE A 107 15.10 5.73 0.47
N GLY A 108 13.96 5.12 0.83
CA GLY A 108 13.23 5.44 2.06
C GLY A 108 14.04 5.14 3.33
N ALA A 109 14.90 4.14 3.29
CA ALA A 109 15.78 3.79 4.41
C ALA A 109 17.00 4.71 4.55
N ASP A 110 17.43 5.39 3.48
CA ASP A 110 18.54 6.34 3.54
C ASP A 110 18.10 7.63 4.23
N ALA A 111 18.67 7.91 5.40
CA ALA A 111 18.39 9.12 6.18
C ALA A 111 18.75 10.43 5.46
N ARG A 112 19.55 10.38 4.39
CA ARG A 112 19.92 11.54 3.58
C ARG A 112 19.01 11.77 2.38
N ALA A 113 18.17 10.79 2.03
CA ALA A 113 17.30 10.91 0.88
C ALA A 113 16.20 11.95 1.11
N HIS A 114 15.82 12.65 0.04
CA HIS A 114 14.63 13.49 0.03
C HIS A 114 13.37 12.64 -0.02
N PHE A 115 12.26 13.15 0.53
CA PHE A 115 10.91 12.56 0.40
C PHE A 115 10.79 11.09 0.84
N ARG A 116 11.54 10.67 1.87
CA ARG A 116 11.54 9.28 2.41
C ARG A 116 10.14 8.75 2.67
N VAL A 117 9.27 9.58 3.25
CA VAL A 117 7.87 9.25 3.56
C VAL A 117 7.08 8.96 2.29
N ASP A 118 7.18 9.81 1.27
CA ASP A 118 6.44 9.66 0.01
C ASP A 118 6.96 8.47 -0.81
N VAL A 119 8.26 8.20 -0.77
CA VAL A 119 8.90 7.05 -1.43
C VAL A 119 8.42 5.72 -0.82
N LEU A 120 8.34 5.63 0.51
CA LEU A 120 7.77 4.47 1.21
C LEU A 120 6.27 4.34 0.89
N GLY A 121 5.52 5.45 0.94
CA GLY A 121 4.11 5.49 0.54
C GLY A 121 3.88 5.02 -0.90
N MET A 122 4.80 5.34 -1.81
CA MET A 122 4.76 4.86 -3.18
C MET A 122 4.97 3.34 -3.26
N ALA A 123 5.99 2.80 -2.58
CA ALA A 123 6.22 1.35 -2.53
C ALA A 123 4.98 0.60 -2.01
N ALA A 124 4.38 1.10 -0.94
CA ALA A 124 3.13 0.57 -0.39
C ALA A 124 1.98 0.64 -1.41
N LYS A 125 1.82 1.76 -2.12
CA LYS A 125 0.75 1.93 -3.11
C LYS A 125 0.89 0.98 -4.30
N ILE A 126 2.11 0.73 -4.78
CA ILE A 126 2.36 -0.21 -5.87
C ILE A 126 1.94 -1.64 -5.46
N ALA A 127 2.17 -1.99 -4.20
CA ALA A 127 1.84 -3.30 -3.63
C ALA A 127 0.35 -3.49 -3.26
N ARG A 128 -0.52 -2.52 -3.57
CA ARG A 128 -1.93 -2.52 -3.19
C ARG A 128 -2.85 -2.57 -4.40
N GLN A 129 -3.96 -3.28 -4.24
CA GLN A 129 -5.15 -3.08 -5.06
C GLN A 129 -5.60 -1.62 -4.94
N THR A 130 -5.79 -0.95 -6.08
CA THR A 130 -6.44 0.35 -6.10
C THR A 130 -7.94 0.09 -6.21
N THR A 131 -8.68 0.26 -5.12
CA THR A 131 -10.13 0.46 -5.21
C THR A 131 -10.38 1.86 -5.82
N GLY A 132 -11.45 2.00 -6.61
CA GLY A 132 -11.83 3.29 -7.19
C GLY A 132 -11.97 4.38 -6.12
N PRO A 133 -11.86 5.67 -6.50
CA PRO A 133 -11.97 6.77 -5.56
C PRO A 133 -13.26 6.68 -4.74
N GLY A 134 -13.14 6.88 -3.43
CA GLY A 134 -14.28 6.99 -2.53
C GLY A 134 -14.86 5.68 -2.00
N LEU A 135 -14.34 4.52 -2.40
CA LEU A 135 -14.70 3.21 -1.85
C LEU A 135 -14.03 3.02 -0.48
N CYS A 136 -14.85 3.00 0.57
CA CYS A 136 -14.44 2.91 1.98
C CYS A 136 -15.36 1.95 2.74
N THR A 137 -15.62 0.77 2.15
CA THR A 137 -16.40 -0.25 2.84
C THR A 137 -15.55 -1.01 3.86
N ARG A 138 -16.21 -1.77 4.75
CA ARG A 138 -15.54 -2.67 5.71
C ARG A 138 -14.65 -3.70 5.01
N ALA A 139 -15.04 -4.08 3.80
CA ALA A 139 -14.31 -5.05 2.99
C ALA A 139 -13.05 -4.46 2.34
N GLU A 140 -12.96 -3.14 2.20
CA GLU A 140 -11.97 -2.48 1.34
C GLU A 140 -10.93 -1.68 2.11
N LEU A 141 -11.31 -0.96 3.19
CA LEU A 141 -10.42 0.03 3.83
C LEU A 141 -9.04 -0.53 4.19
N LEU A 142 -9.00 -1.73 4.76
CA LEU A 142 -7.74 -2.38 5.17
C LEU A 142 -7.27 -3.46 4.20
N ARG A 143 -7.95 -3.70 3.07
CA ARG A 143 -7.56 -4.74 2.12
C ARG A 143 -6.40 -4.27 1.23
N VAL A 144 -5.41 -5.14 1.01
CA VAL A 144 -4.23 -4.89 0.17
C VAL A 144 -4.26 -5.74 -1.09
N ALA A 145 -4.56 -7.03 -0.98
CA ALA A 145 -4.56 -7.96 -2.13
C ALA A 145 -5.95 -8.20 -2.72
N TYR A 146 -5.94 -8.46 -4.03
CA TYR A 146 -7.01 -9.16 -4.73
C TYR A 146 -7.24 -10.55 -4.15
N ALA A 147 -8.46 -11.05 -4.24
CA ALA A 147 -8.72 -12.46 -3.97
C ALA A 147 -8.13 -13.29 -5.12
N ASP A 148 -7.76 -14.54 -4.88
CA ASP A 148 -7.11 -15.40 -5.87
C ASP A 148 -7.89 -15.57 -7.18
N ASN A 149 -9.19 -15.26 -7.17
CA ASN A 149 -10.09 -15.32 -8.32
C ASN A 149 -10.41 -13.96 -8.97
N GLU A 150 -9.84 -12.85 -8.47
CA GLU A 150 -10.12 -11.50 -8.95
C GLU A 150 -9.01 -11.05 -9.92
N TRP A 151 -9.27 -11.20 -11.21
CA TRP A 151 -8.33 -10.82 -12.26
C TRP A 151 -8.45 -9.35 -12.61
N THR A 152 -7.32 -8.65 -12.60
CA THR A 152 -7.22 -7.28 -13.10
C THR A 152 -6.11 -7.16 -14.12
N PHE A 153 -6.37 -6.30 -15.10
CA PHE A 153 -5.45 -6.00 -16.19
C PHE A 153 -5.13 -4.51 -16.18
N GLU A 154 -3.86 -4.19 -16.41
CA GLU A 154 -3.42 -2.83 -16.70
C GLU A 154 -4.07 -2.34 -18.01
N PRO A 155 -4.18 -1.03 -18.28
CA PRO A 155 -4.69 -0.52 -19.55
C PRO A 155 -3.94 -1.04 -20.78
N SER A 156 -2.71 -1.50 -20.56
CA SER A 156 -1.91 -2.17 -21.58
C SER A 156 -2.36 -3.60 -21.89
N GLY A 157 -3.17 -4.26 -21.06
CA GLY A 157 -3.48 -5.69 -21.14
C GLY A 157 -2.58 -6.57 -20.26
N TYR A 158 -1.59 -6.01 -19.56
CA TYR A 158 -0.72 -6.80 -18.67
C TYR A 158 -1.45 -7.23 -17.39
N PRO A 159 -1.22 -8.45 -16.85
CA PRO A 159 -1.92 -8.90 -15.64
C PRO A 159 -1.48 -8.10 -14.39
N GLY A 160 -2.32 -7.17 -13.94
CA GLY A 160 -2.00 -6.23 -12.86
C GLY A 160 -1.75 -6.89 -11.50
N HIS A 161 -2.36 -8.05 -11.27
CA HIS A 161 -2.12 -8.85 -10.06
C HIS A 161 -0.69 -9.42 -9.99
N TRP A 162 -0.02 -9.69 -11.13
CA TRP A 162 1.41 -10.06 -11.13
C TRP A 162 2.27 -8.91 -10.62
N SER A 163 1.96 -7.68 -11.04
CA SER A 163 2.66 -6.47 -10.60
C SER A 163 2.51 -6.25 -9.09
N ILE A 164 1.29 -6.40 -8.57
CA ILE A 164 1.02 -6.31 -7.13
C ILE A 164 1.75 -7.41 -6.37
N GLN A 165 1.63 -8.67 -6.81
CA GLN A 165 2.31 -9.79 -6.17
C GLN A 165 3.83 -9.58 -6.10
N ALA A 166 4.46 -9.17 -7.21
CA ALA A 166 5.90 -8.90 -7.26
C ALA A 166 6.32 -7.81 -6.26
N ALA A 167 5.52 -6.75 -6.14
CA ALA A 167 5.76 -5.67 -5.19
C ALA A 167 5.63 -6.15 -3.73
N ARG A 168 4.60 -6.94 -3.41
CA ARG A 168 4.41 -7.51 -2.06
C ARG A 168 5.54 -8.48 -1.67
N GLU A 169 5.98 -9.31 -2.62
CA GLU A 169 7.11 -10.22 -2.42
C GLU A 169 8.43 -9.46 -2.23
N ALA A 170 8.64 -8.36 -2.97
CA ALA A 170 9.79 -7.48 -2.76
C ALA A 170 9.81 -6.85 -1.36
N ILE A 171 8.66 -6.35 -0.88
CA ILE A 171 8.53 -5.85 0.50
C ILE A 171 8.82 -6.96 1.51
N THR A 172 8.34 -8.18 1.26
CA THR A 172 8.59 -9.34 2.14
C THR A 172 10.09 -9.68 2.20
N ALA A 173 10.77 -9.68 1.05
CA ALA A 173 12.19 -9.99 0.93
C ALA A 173 13.08 -8.97 1.65
N ASP A 174 12.70 -7.68 1.61
CA ASP A 174 13.42 -6.59 2.27
C ASP A 174 12.72 -6.15 3.59
N ALA A 175 11.89 -7.00 4.20
CA ALA A 175 11.08 -6.60 5.37
C ALA A 175 11.93 -6.16 6.57
N ASP A 176 13.11 -6.75 6.80
CA ASP A 176 14.01 -6.34 7.89
C ASP A 176 14.50 -4.90 7.74
N LEU A 177 14.72 -4.44 6.51
CA LEU A 177 15.08 -3.06 6.21
C LEU A 177 13.96 -2.10 6.65
N VAL A 178 12.71 -2.46 6.37
CA VAL A 178 11.55 -1.62 6.69
C VAL A 178 11.15 -1.73 8.17
N ILE A 179 11.32 -2.90 8.80
CA ILE A 179 11.14 -3.10 10.25
C ILE A 179 12.08 -2.18 11.03
N ALA A 180 13.33 -2.03 10.59
CA ALA A 180 14.28 -1.11 11.23
C ALA A 180 13.78 0.35 11.25
N LEU A 181 13.01 0.77 10.23
CA LEU A 181 12.44 2.12 10.13
C LEU A 181 11.30 2.38 11.12
N LEU A 182 10.75 1.34 11.77
CA LEU A 182 9.85 1.55 12.90
C LEU A 182 10.57 2.22 14.10
N ALA A 183 11.90 2.23 14.14
CA ALA A 183 12.67 2.97 15.14
C ALA A 183 13.16 4.35 14.66
N ASP A 184 12.76 4.81 13.46
CA ASP A 184 13.20 6.10 12.92
C ASP A 184 12.76 7.26 13.84
N PRO A 185 13.59 8.30 14.05
CA PRO A 185 13.21 9.45 14.87
C PRO A 185 12.00 10.22 14.34
N ASP A 186 11.76 10.25 13.02
CA ASP A 186 10.60 10.94 12.43
C ASP A 186 9.35 10.05 12.50
N PRO A 187 8.28 10.47 13.23
CA PRO A 187 7.03 9.71 13.31
C PRO A 187 6.39 9.45 11.95
N ASN A 188 6.56 10.34 10.97
CA ASN A 188 6.00 10.15 9.64
C ASN A 188 6.69 9.00 8.90
N VAL A 189 8.01 8.84 9.09
CA VAL A 189 8.75 7.69 8.54
C VAL A 189 8.29 6.41 9.22
N ARG A 190 8.06 6.41 10.55
CA ARG A 190 7.53 5.25 11.27
C ARG A 190 6.14 4.83 10.75
N VAL A 191 5.25 5.78 10.52
CA VAL A 191 3.92 5.54 9.92
C VAL A 191 4.04 4.99 8.51
N ALA A 192 4.89 5.58 7.66
CA ALA A 192 5.08 5.12 6.29
C ALA A 192 5.70 3.71 6.24
N ALA A 193 6.63 3.41 7.14
CA ALA A 193 7.21 2.08 7.30
C ALA A 193 6.15 1.06 7.72
N ALA A 194 5.32 1.36 8.71
CA ALA A 194 4.19 0.52 9.10
C ALA A 194 3.22 0.29 7.93
N TYR A 195 2.82 1.36 7.23
CA TYR A 195 1.95 1.27 6.05
C TYR A 195 2.55 0.45 4.90
N THR A 196 3.88 0.44 4.76
CA THR A 196 4.59 -0.38 3.76
C THR A 196 4.64 -1.84 4.18
N LEU A 197 4.99 -2.13 5.44
CA LEU A 197 5.12 -3.49 5.96
C LEU A 197 3.83 -4.29 5.85
N VAL A 198 2.68 -3.67 6.11
CA VAL A 198 1.40 -4.38 6.02
C VAL A 198 0.99 -4.73 4.59
N SER A 199 1.77 -4.31 3.58
CA SER A 199 1.63 -4.77 2.20
C SER A 199 2.47 -6.02 1.89
N ALA A 200 3.28 -6.53 2.81
CA ALA A 200 4.03 -7.77 2.60
C ALA A 200 3.08 -8.96 2.32
N SER A 201 3.50 -9.92 1.50
CA SER A 201 2.78 -11.18 1.27
C SER A 201 3.12 -12.26 2.30
N GLY A 202 4.24 -12.11 3.03
CA GLY A 202 4.67 -13.05 4.08
C GLY A 202 5.20 -12.35 5.33
N ARG A 203 5.72 -13.14 6.28
CA ARG A 203 6.30 -12.69 7.56
C ARG A 203 5.30 -11.99 8.49
N ALA A 204 4.03 -12.39 8.45
CA ALA A 204 2.95 -11.81 9.26
C ALA A 204 3.29 -11.73 10.76
N ASP A 205 3.86 -12.81 11.32
CA ASP A 205 4.22 -12.87 12.75
C ASP A 205 5.35 -11.90 13.12
N ASP A 206 6.42 -11.84 12.30
CA ASP A 206 7.54 -10.92 12.51
C ASP A 206 7.06 -9.46 12.45
N ILE A 207 6.24 -9.14 11.43
CA ILE A 207 5.72 -7.80 11.20
C ILE A 207 4.77 -7.40 12.34
N ARG A 208 3.83 -8.28 12.71
CA ARG A 208 2.91 -8.07 13.83
C ARG A 208 3.69 -7.86 15.13
N GLY A 209 4.69 -8.69 15.41
CA GLY A 209 5.56 -8.56 16.57
C GLY A 209 6.29 -7.22 16.61
N ALA A 210 6.87 -6.78 15.49
CA ALA A 210 7.55 -5.50 15.37
C ALA A 210 6.61 -4.30 15.55
N LEU A 211 5.40 -4.35 14.98
CA LEU A 211 4.38 -3.31 15.14
C LEU A 211 3.91 -3.19 16.59
N HIS A 212 3.64 -4.32 17.27
CA HIS A 212 3.28 -4.31 18.69
C HIS A 212 4.42 -3.80 19.57
N ALA A 213 5.66 -4.23 19.31
CA ALA A 213 6.83 -3.74 20.03
C ALA A 213 6.97 -2.22 19.90
N ARG A 214 6.83 -1.68 18.68
CA ARG A 214 6.83 -0.23 18.45
C ARG A 214 5.67 0.48 19.14
N LEU A 215 4.45 -0.06 19.04
CA LEU A 215 3.27 0.55 19.67
C LEU A 215 3.43 0.67 21.19
N SER A 216 4.08 -0.30 21.84
CA SER A 216 4.27 -0.31 23.30
C SER A 216 5.13 0.84 23.85
N VAL A 217 5.94 1.47 23.00
CA VAL A 217 6.84 2.57 23.36
C VAL A 217 6.61 3.83 22.51
N GLU A 218 5.56 3.88 21.68
CA GLU A 218 5.28 5.02 20.82
C GLU A 218 4.64 6.17 21.61
N GLU A 219 5.21 7.37 21.44
CA GLU A 219 4.76 8.58 22.12
C GLU A 219 4.00 9.53 21.18
N ASP A 220 4.26 9.46 19.87
CA ASP A 220 3.58 10.29 18.89
C ASP A 220 2.15 9.79 18.64
N PRO A 221 1.11 10.61 18.88
CA PRO A 221 -0.28 10.18 18.74
C PRO A 221 -0.65 9.72 17.32
N ALA A 222 -0.16 10.40 16.28
CA ALA A 222 -0.46 10.01 14.89
C ALA A 222 0.21 8.67 14.55
N ALA A 223 1.45 8.46 15.01
CA ALA A 223 2.13 7.18 14.88
C ALA A 223 1.41 6.05 15.63
N ARG A 224 0.89 6.29 16.84
CA ARG A 224 0.07 5.29 17.56
C ARG A 224 -1.17 4.90 16.76
N ALA A 225 -1.91 5.87 16.23
CA ALA A 225 -3.07 5.62 15.38
C ALA A 225 -2.70 4.80 14.13
N GLY A 226 -1.62 5.19 13.44
CA GLY A 226 -1.11 4.47 12.27
C GLY A 226 -0.70 3.02 12.59
N LEU A 227 -0.03 2.78 13.72
CA LEU A 227 0.36 1.44 14.16
C LEU A 227 -0.85 0.56 14.51
N VAL A 228 -1.88 1.12 15.13
CA VAL A 228 -3.13 0.38 15.41
C VAL A 228 -3.83 -0.05 14.12
N LEU A 229 -3.94 0.86 13.13
CA LEU A 229 -4.49 0.53 11.82
C LEU A 229 -3.64 -0.51 11.10
N ALA A 230 -2.30 -0.42 11.19
CA ALA A 230 -1.39 -1.40 10.63
C ALA A 230 -1.60 -2.80 11.25
N ILE A 231 -1.68 -2.91 12.57
CA ILE A 231 -1.91 -4.20 13.25
C ILE A 231 -3.26 -4.81 12.82
N ALA A 232 -4.33 -4.01 12.79
CA ALA A 232 -5.63 -4.47 12.32
C ALA A 232 -5.57 -4.91 10.85
N GLN A 233 -4.77 -4.23 10.03
CA GLN A 233 -4.58 -4.58 8.63
C GLN A 233 -3.83 -5.90 8.43
N VAL A 234 -2.76 -6.16 9.20
CA VAL A 234 -2.08 -7.45 9.19
C VAL A 234 -3.05 -8.56 9.58
N ALA A 235 -3.87 -8.34 10.63
CA ALA A 235 -4.85 -9.32 11.05
C ALA A 235 -5.88 -9.63 9.94
N ARG A 236 -6.32 -8.60 9.20
CA ARG A 236 -7.25 -8.77 8.08
C ARG A 236 -6.62 -9.58 6.94
N GLU A 237 -5.41 -9.22 6.52
CA GLU A 237 -4.74 -9.86 5.38
C GLU A 237 -4.38 -11.33 5.64
N HIS A 238 -4.18 -11.71 6.90
CA HIS A 238 -3.78 -13.06 7.29
C HIS A 238 -4.87 -13.87 8.02
N GLY A 239 -6.10 -13.36 8.10
CA GLY A 239 -7.23 -14.07 8.70
C GLY A 239 -7.07 -14.33 10.21
N ASP A 240 -6.41 -13.43 10.93
CA ASP A 240 -6.12 -13.58 12.36
C ASP A 240 -7.34 -13.24 13.22
N THR A 241 -7.96 -14.26 13.82
CA THR A 241 -9.11 -14.11 14.71
C THR A 241 -8.79 -13.37 16.01
N ASP A 242 -7.51 -13.35 16.43
CA ASP A 242 -7.11 -12.62 17.64
C ASP A 242 -7.11 -11.09 17.41
N GLY A 243 -6.96 -10.65 16.15
CA GLY A 243 -7.05 -9.24 15.79
C GLY A 243 -8.41 -8.62 16.11
N GLU A 244 -9.51 -9.35 15.90
CA GLU A 244 -10.86 -8.88 16.26
C GLU A 244 -10.97 -8.66 17.78
N ARG A 245 -10.49 -9.63 18.56
CA ARG A 245 -10.51 -9.54 20.03
C ARG A 245 -9.66 -8.39 20.54
N TRP A 246 -8.45 -8.25 20.00
CA TRP A 246 -7.50 -7.20 20.38
C TRP A 246 -8.04 -5.80 20.05
N THR A 247 -8.53 -5.58 18.83
CA THR A 247 -9.15 -4.30 18.46
C THR A 247 -10.36 -4.00 19.33
N ARG A 248 -11.19 -5.00 19.66
CA ARG A 248 -12.32 -4.85 20.59
C ARG A 248 -11.92 -4.39 21.97
N MET A 249 -10.93 -5.05 22.56
CA MET A 249 -10.38 -4.64 23.86
C MET A 249 -9.89 -3.20 23.82
N LEU A 250 -9.19 -2.83 22.75
CA LEU A 250 -8.55 -1.53 22.65
C LEU A 250 -9.54 -0.36 22.49
N TRP A 251 -10.58 -0.50 21.67
CA TRP A 251 -11.58 0.57 21.56
C TRP A 251 -12.49 0.67 22.80
N SER A 252 -12.66 -0.44 23.53
CA SER A 252 -13.46 -0.49 24.76
C SER A 252 -12.72 0.02 26.00
N ASP A 253 -11.39 0.12 25.95
CA ASP A 253 -10.56 0.62 27.05
C ASP A 253 -10.73 2.14 27.18
N ILE A 254 -11.31 2.59 28.29
CA ILE A 254 -11.56 4.01 28.55
C ILE A 254 -10.28 4.80 28.82
N GLU A 255 -9.22 4.12 29.28
CA GLU A 255 -7.92 4.75 29.57
C GLU A 255 -7.08 4.89 28.28
N ALA A 256 -7.46 4.22 27.19
CA ALA A 256 -6.77 4.35 25.92
C ALA A 256 -7.01 5.73 25.29
N PRO A 257 -5.98 6.36 24.69
CA PRO A 257 -6.11 7.63 24.00
C PRO A 257 -7.17 7.62 22.88
N PRO A 258 -7.86 8.74 22.61
CA PRO A 258 -8.94 8.81 21.63
C PRO A 258 -8.54 8.29 20.23
N GLU A 259 -7.36 8.63 19.75
CA GLU A 259 -6.87 8.23 18.42
C GLU A 259 -6.62 6.73 18.32
N MET A 260 -6.23 6.08 19.43
CA MET A 260 -6.08 4.62 19.49
C MET A 260 -7.45 3.94 19.51
N ARG A 261 -8.40 4.46 20.31
CA ARG A 261 -9.76 3.92 20.40
C ARG A 261 -10.49 4.01 19.06
N VAL A 262 -10.41 5.15 18.37
CA VAL A 262 -11.01 5.32 17.03
C VAL A 262 -10.36 4.40 16.02
N SER A 263 -9.02 4.34 15.97
CA SER A 263 -8.30 3.47 15.04
C SER A 263 -8.62 1.99 15.27
N ALA A 264 -8.73 1.57 16.54
CA ALA A 264 -9.13 0.22 16.90
C ALA A 264 -10.59 -0.07 16.54
N GLY A 265 -11.49 0.91 16.68
CA GLY A 265 -12.88 0.81 16.24
C GLY A 265 -12.99 0.60 14.72
N LEU A 266 -12.26 1.39 13.94
CA LEU A 266 -12.17 1.21 12.48
C LEU A 266 -11.58 -0.15 12.11
N GLY A 267 -10.52 -0.58 12.80
CA GLY A 267 -9.91 -1.89 12.65
C GLY A 267 -10.90 -3.03 12.91
N TRP A 268 -11.61 -2.98 14.04
CA TRP A 268 -12.64 -3.97 14.39
C TRP A 268 -13.72 -4.06 13.32
N LEU A 269 -14.24 -2.91 12.84
CA LEU A 269 -15.25 -2.87 11.76
C LEU A 269 -14.75 -3.53 10.47
N CYS A 270 -13.46 -3.48 10.20
CA CYS A 270 -12.85 -4.12 9.03
C CYS A 270 -12.48 -5.59 9.27
N LEU A 271 -12.62 -6.12 10.48
CA LEU A 271 -12.29 -7.51 10.81
C LEU A 271 -13.52 -8.39 10.98
N THR A 272 -14.73 -7.80 11.01
CA THR A 272 -15.97 -8.54 11.26
C THR A 272 -17.15 -8.01 10.46
N ASP A 273 -18.04 -8.92 10.10
CA ASP A 273 -19.35 -8.62 9.51
C ASP A 273 -20.43 -8.43 10.59
N ALA A 274 -20.06 -8.49 11.87
CA ALA A 274 -21.00 -8.28 12.96
C ALA A 274 -21.66 -6.88 12.90
N ALA A 275 -22.90 -6.82 13.40
CA ALA A 275 -23.61 -5.54 13.55
C ALA A 275 -22.81 -4.57 14.44
N VAL A 276 -22.85 -3.27 14.13
CA VAL A 276 -22.13 -2.25 14.93
C VAL A 276 -22.74 -2.20 16.34
N PRO A 277 -21.96 -2.49 17.41
CA PRO A 277 -22.45 -2.35 18.78
C PRO A 277 -22.76 -0.89 19.11
N SER A 278 -23.78 -0.65 19.94
CA SER A 278 -24.12 0.70 20.42
C SER A 278 -22.95 1.37 21.13
N GLU A 279 -22.15 0.58 21.85
CA GLU A 279 -20.99 1.03 22.60
C GLU A 279 -19.93 1.57 21.64
N LEU A 280 -19.66 0.87 20.53
CA LEU A 280 -18.71 1.33 19.53
C LEU A 280 -19.15 2.64 18.87
N ARG A 281 -20.46 2.81 18.60
CA ARG A 281 -20.98 4.10 18.09
C ARG A 281 -20.71 5.22 19.08
N ALA A 282 -21.01 5.01 20.36
CA ALA A 282 -20.74 6.00 21.40
C ALA A 282 -19.25 6.33 21.52
N VAL A 283 -18.34 5.34 21.46
CA VAL A 283 -16.90 5.57 21.46
C VAL A 283 -16.47 6.41 20.26
N VAL A 284 -16.98 6.11 19.06
CA VAL A 284 -16.63 6.87 17.86
C VAL A 284 -17.16 8.30 17.94
N ASP A 285 -18.40 8.51 18.38
CA ASP A 285 -18.99 9.85 18.55
C ASP A 285 -18.20 10.69 19.58
N GLU A 286 -17.73 10.06 20.66
CA GLU A 286 -16.91 10.72 21.70
C GLU A 286 -15.48 11.02 21.20
N CYS A 287 -14.82 10.03 20.59
CA CYS A 287 -13.38 10.09 20.33
C CYS A 287 -13.04 10.67 18.95
N ALA A 288 -13.94 10.65 17.95
CA ALA A 288 -13.71 11.19 16.61
C ALA A 288 -13.92 12.72 16.53
N SER A 289 -13.34 13.44 17.49
CA SER A 289 -13.33 14.89 17.54
C SER A 289 -12.63 15.51 16.32
N ALA A 290 -12.83 16.82 16.10
CA ALA A 290 -12.11 17.56 15.07
C ALA A 290 -10.57 17.49 15.25
N ALA A 291 -10.09 17.46 16.49
CA ALA A 291 -8.66 17.31 16.79
C ALA A 291 -8.15 15.92 16.37
N THR A 292 -8.89 14.87 16.67
CA THR A 292 -8.57 13.49 16.23
C THR A 292 -8.58 13.38 14.71
N ALA A 293 -9.56 14.00 14.04
CA ALA A 293 -9.64 14.02 12.59
C ALA A 293 -8.46 14.76 11.94
N GLN A 294 -8.04 15.90 12.50
CA GLN A 294 -6.87 16.64 12.03
C GLN A 294 -5.57 15.84 12.22
N LEU A 295 -5.41 15.19 13.37
CA LEU A 295 -4.28 14.34 13.70
C LEU A 295 -4.17 13.13 12.78
N MET A 296 -5.29 12.46 12.49
CA MET A 296 -5.32 11.28 11.64
C MET A 296 -5.32 11.62 10.14
N GLY A 297 -5.64 12.85 9.75
CA GLY A 297 -5.76 13.27 8.35
C GLY A 297 -4.55 12.92 7.48
N PRO A 298 -3.30 13.16 7.94
CA PRO A 298 -2.10 12.81 7.17
C PRO A 298 -1.84 11.30 7.03
N LEU A 299 -2.53 10.44 7.79
CA LEU A 299 -2.29 8.99 7.75
C LEU A 299 -2.64 8.43 6.36
N PRO A 300 -1.80 7.53 5.79
CA PRO A 300 -2.05 6.98 4.46
C PRO A 300 -3.43 6.34 4.27
N TRP A 301 -3.96 5.69 5.32
CA TRP A 301 -5.33 5.13 5.32
C TRP A 301 -6.41 6.20 5.16
N MET A 302 -6.26 7.35 5.80
CA MET A 302 -7.24 8.44 5.72
C MET A 302 -7.13 9.16 4.38
N ARG A 303 -5.91 9.41 3.90
CA ARG A 303 -5.67 10.03 2.59
C ARG A 303 -6.18 9.16 1.43
N ALA A 304 -6.16 7.84 1.58
CA ALA A 304 -6.67 6.92 0.57
C ALA A 304 -8.18 7.02 0.33
N VAL A 305 -8.94 7.49 1.33
CA VAL A 305 -10.40 7.61 1.24
C VAL A 305 -10.87 9.07 1.15
N GLU A 306 -9.99 10.03 1.39
CA GLU A 306 -10.29 11.46 1.28
C GLU A 306 -10.82 11.79 -0.14
N TYR A 307 -11.96 12.48 -0.19
CA TYR A 307 -12.61 12.83 -1.45
C TYR A 307 -13.43 14.11 -1.28
N GLU A 308 -13.33 15.04 -2.24
CA GLU A 308 -14.15 16.26 -2.35
C GLU A 308 -14.38 17.01 -1.02
N GLY A 309 -13.31 17.43 -0.35
CA GLY A 309 -13.38 18.30 0.83
C GLY A 309 -13.90 17.65 2.11
N ASP A 310 -14.13 16.34 2.11
CA ASP A 310 -14.49 15.56 3.30
C ASP A 310 -13.24 14.92 3.92
N ALA A 311 -13.03 15.15 5.22
CA ALA A 311 -11.90 14.59 5.95
C ALA A 311 -11.99 13.05 5.96
N GLY A 312 -10.89 12.37 5.62
CA GLY A 312 -10.87 10.91 5.47
C GLY A 312 -11.46 10.14 6.65
N LEU A 313 -11.20 10.59 7.89
CA LEU A 313 -11.77 9.96 9.09
C LEU A 313 -13.31 10.05 9.15
N GLN A 314 -13.88 11.22 8.85
CA GLN A 314 -15.32 11.42 8.88
C GLN A 314 -16.01 10.60 7.79
N ARG A 315 -15.37 10.49 6.62
CA ARG A 315 -15.82 9.58 5.57
C ARG A 315 -15.77 8.12 6.01
N CYS A 316 -14.68 7.66 6.63
CA CYS A 316 -14.57 6.31 7.17
C CYS A 316 -15.72 6.00 8.14
N ILE A 317 -15.96 6.88 9.10
CA ILE A 317 -17.02 6.69 10.11
C ILE A 317 -18.39 6.62 9.42
N ARG A 318 -18.69 7.56 8.53
CA ARG A 318 -19.94 7.57 7.75
C ARG A 318 -20.16 6.27 6.99
N THR A 319 -19.15 5.80 6.26
CA THR A 319 -19.31 4.63 5.40
C THR A 319 -19.32 3.32 6.18
N LEU A 320 -18.48 3.16 7.20
CA LEU A 320 -18.36 1.89 7.92
C LEU A 320 -19.46 1.65 8.97
N ILE A 321 -20.02 2.73 9.52
CA ILE A 321 -21.03 2.67 10.59
C ILE A 321 -22.43 2.96 10.05
N HIS A 322 -22.57 3.97 9.19
CA HIS A 322 -23.88 4.52 8.84
C HIS A 322 -24.41 4.05 7.47
N LEU A 323 -23.53 3.60 6.56
CA LEU A 323 -23.93 3.00 5.28
C LEU A 323 -23.85 1.47 5.39
N GLN A 324 -24.95 0.84 5.82
CA GLN A 324 -25.12 -0.61 5.70
C GLN A 324 -25.51 -0.97 4.24
N PRO A 325 -25.13 -2.15 3.72
CA PRO A 325 -25.23 -2.52 2.30
C PRO A 325 -26.66 -2.66 1.71
N ASP A 326 -27.72 -2.34 2.45
CA ASP A 326 -29.11 -2.49 1.98
C ASP A 326 -29.73 -1.23 1.36
N ALA A 327 -28.93 -0.20 1.02
CA ALA A 327 -29.42 0.91 0.21
C ALA A 327 -29.37 0.51 -1.29
N PRO A 328 -30.51 0.41 -2.00
CA PRO A 328 -30.51 0.04 -3.41
C PRO A 328 -29.70 1.04 -4.23
N ASP A 329 -28.89 0.48 -5.13
CA ASP A 329 -28.00 1.15 -6.06
C ASP A 329 -28.69 2.36 -6.70
N ARG A 330 -28.16 3.56 -6.45
CA ARG A 330 -28.51 4.72 -7.28
C ARG A 330 -27.60 4.71 -8.49
N ASP A 331 -27.90 3.81 -9.41
CA ASP A 331 -27.46 3.90 -10.79
C ASP A 331 -27.92 5.24 -11.38
N GLY A 332 -26.98 6.18 -11.46
CA GLY A 332 -27.05 7.33 -12.34
C GLY A 332 -25.81 7.29 -13.23
N PRO A 333 -25.93 7.23 -14.56
CA PRO A 333 -24.77 7.17 -15.43
C PRO A 333 -23.95 8.48 -15.33
N PRO A 334 -22.61 8.42 -15.35
CA PRO A 334 -21.78 9.61 -15.40
C PRO A 334 -21.94 10.32 -16.76
N CYS A 335 -22.20 11.64 -16.71
CA CYS A 335 -22.10 12.54 -17.85
C CYS A 335 -20.65 12.82 -18.23
#